data_AF-A0A1X7UAY4-F1
#
_entry.id   AF-A0A1X7UAY4-F1
#
_cell.length_a   1.000
_cell.length_b   1.000
_cell.length_c   1.000
_cell.angle_alpha   90.00
_cell.angle_beta   90.00
_cell.angle_gamma   90.00
#
_symmetry.space_group_name_H-M   'P 1'
#
loop_
_entity.id
_entity.type
_entity.pdbx_description
1 polymer ?
#
loop_
_entity_poly.entity_id
_entity_poly.type
_entity_poly.pdbx_seq_one_letter_code
_entity_poly.pdbx_strand_id
1 'polypeptide(L)'
;MTTDDGGTVECCCKGKKHAKDCGCLTEKFIRKAKASFQMCLTNGGKDPNAFSEKLMNLALHHFQDEHQWDGGQCDFHPLVLCSCGSCTDKYNLKCHGKSYESDQVLKCPFHTLAYKLELSRKGRSG
;
A
#
# COMPACT_ATOMS: atom_id res chain seq x y z
N MET A 1 -17.94 9.72 -4.64
CA MET A 1 -18.18 8.35 -4.16
C MET A 1 -18.86 8.46 -2.82
N THR A 2 -19.97 7.77 -2.61
CA THR A 2 -20.67 7.82 -1.32
C THR A 2 -20.03 6.82 -0.36
N THR A 3 -19.73 7.24 0.86
CA THR A 3 -19.22 6.39 1.94
C THR A 3 -20.38 5.71 2.67
N ASP A 4 -20.08 4.67 3.45
CA ASP A 4 -21.10 3.87 4.14
C ASP A 4 -21.91 4.67 5.18
N ASP A 5 -21.35 5.79 5.67
CA ASP A 5 -22.01 6.77 6.55
C ASP A 5 -22.83 7.82 5.80
N GLY A 6 -22.99 7.70 4.48
CA GLY A 6 -23.72 8.65 3.64
C GLY A 6 -22.92 9.90 3.24
N GLY A 7 -21.64 9.99 3.64
CA GLY A 7 -20.75 11.05 3.20
C GLY A 7 -20.44 10.99 1.70
N THR A 8 -19.98 12.10 1.11
CA THR A 8 -19.49 12.12 -0.27
C THR A 8 -18.00 12.45 -0.31
N VAL A 9 -17.23 11.57 -0.95
CA VAL A 9 -15.79 11.74 -1.16
C VAL A 9 -15.54 12.09 -2.62
N GLU A 10 -14.78 13.15 -2.85
CA GLU A 10 -14.43 13.64 -4.19
C GLU A 10 -12.93 13.65 -4.40
N CYS A 11 -12.54 13.52 -5.67
CA CYS A 11 -11.14 13.64 -6.03
C CYS A 11 -10.66 15.05 -5.70
N CYS A 12 -9.49 15.17 -5.07
CA CYS A 12 -8.85 16.46 -4.78
C CYS A 12 -8.59 17.28 -6.07
N CYS A 13 -8.65 16.66 -7.25
CA CYS A 13 -8.50 17.26 -8.58
C CYS A 13 -9.82 17.55 -9.30
N LYS A 14 -10.99 17.38 -8.66
CA LYS A 14 -12.27 17.68 -9.31
C LYS A 14 -12.28 19.12 -9.81
N GLY A 15 -12.64 19.30 -11.09
CA GLY A 15 -12.71 20.61 -11.75
C GLY A 15 -11.36 21.24 -12.11
N LYS A 16 -10.23 20.53 -11.95
CA LYS A 16 -8.89 21.03 -12.32
C LYS A 16 -8.04 19.96 -13.01
N LYS A 17 -6.97 20.39 -13.68
CA LYS A 17 -5.98 19.48 -14.25
C LYS A 17 -5.13 18.84 -13.14
N HIS A 18 -4.67 17.62 -13.37
CA HIS A 18 -3.73 16.95 -12.48
C HIS A 18 -2.39 17.68 -12.45
N ALA A 19 -1.92 18.00 -11.24
CA ALA A 19 -0.55 18.41 -10.98
C ALA A 19 0.32 17.20 -10.62
N LYS A 20 1.65 17.34 -10.77
CA LYS A 20 2.63 16.27 -10.52
C LYS A 20 2.47 15.60 -9.15
N ASP A 21 2.20 16.40 -8.11
CA ASP A 21 2.13 15.94 -6.71
C ASP A 21 0.72 16.07 -6.13
N CYS A 22 -0.32 15.98 -6.98
CA CYS A 22 -1.70 16.13 -6.53
C CYS A 22 -2.21 15.01 -5.60
N GLY A 23 -1.42 13.95 -5.39
CA GLY A 23 -1.76 12.83 -4.51
C GLY A 23 -2.73 11.81 -5.11
N CYS A 24 -3.07 11.96 -6.39
CA CYS A 24 -3.88 10.98 -7.14
C CYS A 24 -3.04 9.81 -7.65
N LEU A 25 -3.70 8.85 -8.29
CA LEU A 25 -3.06 7.71 -8.94
C LEU A 25 -2.01 8.18 -9.96
N THR A 26 -0.80 7.64 -9.85
CA THR A 26 0.28 7.83 -10.83
C THR A 26 0.58 6.51 -11.53
N GLU A 27 1.24 6.55 -12.69
CA GLU A 27 1.71 5.31 -13.32
C GLU A 27 2.67 4.51 -12.41
N LYS A 28 3.52 5.22 -11.66
CA LYS A 28 4.46 4.60 -10.72
C LYS A 28 3.72 3.87 -9.61
N PHE A 29 2.66 4.47 -9.08
CA PHE A 29 1.74 3.83 -8.14
C PHE A 29 1.14 2.55 -8.75
N ILE A 30 0.58 2.63 -9.96
CA ILE A 30 -0.08 1.48 -10.62
C ILE A 30 0.90 0.31 -10.81
N ARG A 31 2.14 0.58 -11.22
CA ARG A 31 3.18 -0.45 -11.38
C ARG A 31 3.50 -1.12 -10.04
N LYS A 32 3.64 -0.33 -8.97
CA LYS A 32 3.89 -0.85 -7.61
C LYS A 32 2.70 -1.61 -7.04
N ALA A 33 1.48 -1.15 -7.27
CA ALA A 33 0.25 -1.84 -6.88
C ALA A 33 0.15 -3.23 -7.52
N LYS A 34 0.49 -3.37 -8.81
CA LYS A 34 0.53 -4.67 -9.50
C LYS A 34 1.59 -5.60 -8.91
N ALA A 35 2.80 -5.11 -8.67
CA ALA A 35 3.86 -5.91 -8.08
C ALA A 35 3.50 -6.40 -6.67
N SER A 36 2.90 -5.53 -5.86
CA SER A 36 2.47 -5.85 -4.49
C SER A 36 1.32 -6.85 -4.49
N PHE A 37 0.35 -6.70 -5.40
CA PHE A 37 -0.72 -7.69 -5.61
C PHE A 37 -0.18 -9.08 -5.93
N GLN A 38 0.78 -9.16 -6.87
CA GLN A 38 1.42 -10.43 -7.22
C GLN A 38 2.16 -11.06 -6.03
N MET A 39 2.82 -10.24 -5.21
CA MET A 39 3.46 -10.71 -3.98
C MET A 39 2.44 -11.24 -2.96
N CYS A 40 1.28 -10.59 -2.78
CA CYS A 40 0.20 -11.12 -1.94
C CYS A 40 -0.27 -12.49 -2.43
N LEU A 41 -0.44 -12.67 -3.75
CA LEU A 41 -0.78 -13.99 -4.33
C LEU A 41 0.28 -15.04 -4.01
N THR A 42 1.56 -14.72 -4.20
CA THR A 42 2.66 -15.65 -3.92
C THR A 42 2.76 -15.99 -2.43
N ASN A 43 2.60 -15.02 -1.55
CA ASN A 43 2.72 -15.20 -0.09
C ASN A 43 1.48 -15.81 0.56
N GLY A 44 0.28 -15.62 -0.03
CA GLY A 44 -0.96 -16.26 0.43
C GLY A 44 -1.04 -17.74 0.05
N GLY A 45 -0.24 -18.18 -0.93
CA GLY A 45 -0.19 -19.58 -1.35
C GLY A 45 -1.54 -20.06 -1.88
N LYS A 46 -2.04 -21.16 -1.32
CA LYS A 46 -3.35 -21.75 -1.68
C LYS A 46 -4.47 -21.36 -0.71
N ASP A 47 -4.17 -20.56 0.31
CA ASP A 47 -5.16 -20.15 1.31
C ASP A 47 -5.82 -18.83 0.88
N PRO A 48 -7.10 -18.85 0.47
CA PRO A 48 -7.80 -17.64 0.04
C PRO A 48 -7.97 -16.63 1.17
N ASN A 49 -8.04 -17.08 2.43
CA ASN A 49 -8.13 -16.17 3.58
C ASN A 49 -6.80 -15.45 3.80
N ALA A 50 -5.68 -16.16 3.74
CA ALA A 50 -4.35 -15.56 3.85
C ALA A 50 -4.08 -14.57 2.70
N PHE A 51 -4.55 -14.86 1.49
CA PHE A 51 -4.48 -13.91 0.38
C PHE A 51 -5.32 -12.65 0.65
N SER A 52 -6.57 -12.83 1.07
CA SER A 52 -7.51 -11.74 1.37
C SER A 52 -6.99 -10.81 2.47
N GLU A 53 -6.47 -11.39 3.56
CA GLU A 53 -5.86 -10.66 4.67
C GLU A 53 -4.66 -9.83 4.20
N LYS A 54 -3.71 -10.45 3.49
CA LYS A 54 -2.54 -9.74 2.94
C LYS A 54 -2.96 -8.63 1.98
N LEU A 55 -4.00 -8.84 1.19
CA LEU A 55 -4.49 -7.84 0.26
C LEU A 55 -5.17 -6.65 0.97
N MET A 56 -5.91 -6.91 2.05
CA MET A 56 -6.50 -5.85 2.88
C MET A 56 -5.44 -5.06 3.65
N ASN A 57 -4.44 -5.75 4.18
CA ASN A 57 -3.27 -5.15 4.81
C ASN A 57 -2.53 -4.19 3.88
N LEU A 58 -2.36 -4.58 2.61
CA LEU A 58 -1.81 -3.71 1.57
C LEU A 58 -2.67 -2.44 1.36
N ALA A 59 -3.99 -2.59 1.34
CA ALA A 59 -4.95 -1.51 1.10
C ALA A 59 -5.02 -0.49 2.25
N LEU A 60 -4.98 -1.00 3.49
CA LEU A 60 -5.14 -0.21 4.70
C LEU A 60 -3.85 0.49 5.09
N HIS A 61 -2.70 -0.16 4.96
CA HIS A 61 -1.49 0.34 5.62
C HIS A 61 -0.42 0.81 4.63
N HIS A 62 0.03 -0.08 3.74
CA HIS A 62 1.21 0.16 2.90
C HIS A 62 1.10 1.38 1.97
N PHE A 63 -0.06 1.60 1.37
CA PHE A 63 -0.28 2.74 0.46
C PHE A 63 -0.73 4.03 1.16
N GLN A 64 -0.93 3.97 2.47
CA GLN A 64 -1.12 5.13 3.34
C GLN A 64 0.17 5.51 4.11
N ASP A 65 1.28 4.79 3.87
CA ASP A 65 2.53 4.91 4.63
C ASP A 65 2.37 4.59 6.14
N GLU A 66 1.32 3.85 6.48
CA GLU A 66 1.10 3.39 7.84
C GLU A 66 1.89 2.11 8.07
N HIS A 67 2.88 2.19 8.96
CA HIS A 67 3.78 1.08 9.27
C HIS A 67 3.66 0.58 10.71
N GLN A 68 2.52 0.89 11.35
CA GLN A 68 2.18 0.36 12.66
C GLN A 68 1.26 -0.86 12.49
N TRP A 69 1.85 -2.04 12.69
CA TRP A 69 1.17 -3.33 12.56
C TRP A 69 1.07 -3.97 13.94
N ASP A 70 -0.04 -4.64 14.22
CA ASP A 70 -0.08 -5.53 15.38
C ASP A 70 0.96 -6.65 15.18
N GLY A 71 1.80 -6.89 16.19
CA GLY A 71 2.99 -7.76 16.05
C GLY A 71 4.23 -7.12 15.40
N GLY A 72 4.18 -5.83 15.05
CA GLY A 72 5.36 -5.02 14.77
C GLY A 72 6.09 -5.28 13.44
N GLN A 73 5.49 -5.98 12.49
CA GLN A 73 6.11 -6.18 11.17
C GLN A 73 5.13 -6.12 10.00
N CYS A 74 5.58 -5.51 8.92
CA CYS A 74 4.93 -5.52 7.62
C CYS A 74 5.32 -6.80 6.88
N ASP A 75 4.36 -7.53 6.31
CA ASP A 75 4.59 -8.74 5.51
C ASP A 75 5.36 -8.50 4.20
N PHE A 76 5.55 -7.23 3.83
CA PHE A 76 6.08 -6.82 2.53
C PHE A 76 7.55 -6.40 2.59
N HIS A 77 7.99 -5.81 3.69
CA HIS A 77 9.35 -5.31 3.87
C HIS A 77 9.71 -5.14 5.36
N PRO A 78 11.00 -5.17 5.70
CA PRO A 78 11.47 -4.75 7.03
C PRO A 78 11.04 -3.32 7.36
N LEU A 79 10.80 -3.03 8.66
CA LEU A 79 10.55 -1.67 9.14
C LEU A 79 11.77 -0.76 9.01
N VAL A 80 12.96 -1.33 9.11
CA VAL A 80 14.23 -0.62 9.00
C VAL A 80 14.96 -1.09 7.75
N LEU A 81 15.30 -0.16 6.87
CA LEU A 81 16.07 -0.39 5.67
C LEU A 81 17.54 0.00 5.85
N CYS A 82 18.41 -0.54 5.00
CA CYS A 82 19.80 -0.11 4.92
C CYS A 82 19.89 1.39 4.57
N SER A 83 20.68 2.14 5.34
CA SER A 83 20.96 3.56 5.09
C SER A 83 22.27 3.80 4.32
N CYS A 84 23.23 2.87 4.33
CA CYS A 84 24.53 3.04 3.67
C CYS A 84 24.60 2.51 2.23
N GLY A 85 23.59 1.75 1.77
CA GLY A 85 23.58 1.12 0.45
C GLY A 85 24.54 -0.07 0.28
N SER A 86 25.29 -0.46 1.30
CA SER A 86 26.29 -1.55 1.24
C SER A 86 25.91 -2.81 2.02
N CYS A 87 24.78 -2.82 2.74
CA CYS A 87 24.33 -4.04 3.41
C CYS A 87 23.76 -5.02 2.38
N THR A 88 24.27 -6.25 2.38
CA THR A 88 23.81 -7.33 1.50
C THR A 88 22.62 -8.10 2.09
N ASP A 89 22.55 -8.17 3.42
CA ASP A 89 21.41 -8.75 4.14
C ASP A 89 20.44 -7.63 4.55
N LYS A 90 19.18 -7.75 4.12
CA LYS A 90 18.11 -6.79 4.40
C LYS A 90 17.46 -6.97 5.77
N TYR A 91 17.69 -8.10 6.44
CA TYR A 91 17.18 -8.41 7.77
C TYR A 91 18.27 -8.28 8.85
N ASN A 92 19.54 -8.48 8.49
CA ASN A 92 20.69 -8.31 9.38
C ASN A 92 21.57 -7.14 8.95
N LEU A 93 21.11 -5.92 9.23
CA LEU A 93 21.82 -4.70 8.88
C LEU A 93 23.07 -4.52 9.76
N LYS A 94 24.21 -4.20 9.13
CA LYS A 94 25.45 -3.79 9.83
C LYS A 94 25.53 -2.28 10.08
N CYS A 95 24.57 -1.52 9.54
CA CYS A 95 24.49 -0.07 9.70
C CYS A 95 23.35 0.29 10.66
N HIS A 96 23.28 1.57 11.07
CA HIS A 96 22.19 2.09 11.89
C HIS A 96 20.80 1.94 11.23
N GLY A 97 20.76 1.76 9.90
CA GLY A 97 19.53 1.68 9.13
C GLY A 97 18.80 3.03 9.05
N LYS A 98 17.59 3.00 8.49
CA LYS A 98 16.61 4.09 8.46
C LYS A 98 15.20 3.50 8.42
N SER A 99 14.23 4.19 8.98
CA SER A 99 12.82 3.79 8.86
C SER A 99 12.41 3.68 7.39
N TYR A 100 11.59 2.67 7.08
CA TYR A 100 10.95 2.56 5.79
C TYR A 100 9.89 3.68 5.63
N GLU A 101 9.86 4.29 4.46
CA GLU A 101 8.81 5.20 4.02
C GLU A 101 8.35 4.78 2.62
N SER A 102 7.03 4.73 2.43
CA SER A 102 6.40 4.41 1.16
C SER A 102 6.53 5.60 0.22
N ASP A 103 7.23 5.42 -0.90
CA ASP A 103 7.40 6.50 -1.87
C ASP A 103 6.15 6.71 -2.76
N GLN A 104 5.16 5.80 -2.69
CA GLN A 104 3.93 5.77 -3.50
C GLN A 104 2.67 5.88 -2.64
N VAL A 105 2.57 6.91 -1.81
CA VAL A 105 1.39 7.16 -0.96
C VAL A 105 0.24 7.74 -1.77
N LEU A 106 -0.96 7.18 -1.61
CA LEU A 106 -2.19 7.84 -2.08
C LEU A 106 -2.64 8.87 -1.04
N LYS A 107 -2.62 10.14 -1.42
CA LYS A 107 -3.08 11.25 -0.56
C LYS A 107 -4.47 11.75 -0.96
N CYS A 108 -4.95 11.40 -2.16
CA CYS A 108 -6.28 11.75 -2.62
C CYS A 108 -7.31 10.85 -1.92
N PRO A 109 -8.25 11.40 -1.11
CA PRO A 109 -9.22 10.60 -0.37
C PRO A 109 -10.08 9.71 -1.27
N PHE A 110 -10.50 10.24 -2.43
CA PHE A 110 -11.27 9.48 -3.41
C PHE A 110 -10.50 8.28 -3.98
N HIS A 111 -9.26 8.48 -4.40
CA HIS A 111 -8.47 7.38 -4.96
C HIS A 111 -8.04 6.37 -3.90
N THR A 112 -7.83 6.83 -2.67
CA THR A 112 -7.58 5.94 -1.52
C THR A 112 -8.78 5.04 -1.27
N LEU A 113 -9.99 5.62 -1.20
CA LEU A 113 -11.22 4.85 -1.02
C LEU A 113 -11.49 3.92 -2.20
N ALA A 114 -11.36 4.40 -3.44
CA ALA A 114 -11.55 3.59 -4.64
C ALA A 114 -10.59 2.39 -4.68
N TYR A 115 -9.32 2.60 -4.31
CA TYR A 115 -8.33 1.54 -4.26
C TYR A 115 -8.65 0.51 -3.16
N LYS A 116 -9.03 0.97 -1.95
CA LYS A 116 -9.48 0.09 -0.86
C LYS A 116 -10.65 -0.80 -1.29
N LEU A 117 -11.67 -0.22 -1.90
CA LEU A 117 -12.84 -0.96 -2.39
C LEU A 117 -12.47 -2.01 -3.45
N GLU A 118 -11.59 -1.66 -4.40
CA GLU A 118 -11.15 -2.59 -5.43
C GLU A 118 -10.41 -3.78 -4.82
N LEU A 119 -9.53 -3.55 -3.85
CA LEU A 119 -8.81 -4.62 -3.16
C LEU A 119 -9.75 -5.49 -2.33
N SER A 120 -10.71 -4.90 -1.61
CA SER A 120 -11.74 -5.64 -0.89
C SER A 120 -12.64 -6.48 -1.79
N ARG A 121 -12.90 -6.06 -3.04
CA ARG A 121 -13.63 -6.88 -4.01
C ARG A 121 -12.78 -8.06 -4.48
N LYS A 122 -11.51 -7.83 -4.79
CA LYS A 122 -10.59 -8.89 -5.23
C LYS A 122 -10.28 -9.91 -4.15
N GLY A 123 -10.15 -9.51 -2.89
CA GLY A 123 -9.92 -10.42 -1.77
C GLY A 123 -11.11 -11.33 -1.44
N ARG A 124 -12.32 -10.95 -1.86
CA ARG A 124 -13.54 -11.77 -1.68
C ARG A 124 -13.81 -12.75 -2.83
N SER A 125 -13.09 -12.61 -3.94
CA SER A 125 -13.23 -13.46 -5.13
C SER A 125 -12.17 -14.57 -5.22
N GLY A 126 -11.32 -14.69 -4.19
CA GLY A 126 -10.24 -15.68 -4.10
C GLY A 126 -10.71 -17.00 -3.51
#